data_AF-A0AAW2MFS7-F1
#
_entry.id   AF-A0AAW2MFS7-F1
#
_cell.length_a   1.000
_cell.length_b   1.000
_cell.length_c   1.000
_cell.angle_alpha   90.00
_cell.angle_beta   90.00
_cell.angle_gamma   90.00
#
_symmetry.space_group_name_H-M   'P 1'
#
loop_
_entity.id
_entity.type
_entity.pdbx_description
1 polymer ?
#
loop_
_entity_poly.entity_id
_entity_poly.type
_entity_poly.pdbx_seq_one_letter_code
_entity_poly.pdbx_strand_id
1 'polypeptide(L)'
;MADSSDSVSVDMESIPLAGKEHIVKTGRGSVSVAVFGDQDKPALITYPDLALNYMSCFQGLFFSPEAFSLLLHNFCIYHISPPGHELGAGVAGPDEPSLSVDDLADQIAEILDYFGLGAVMCLGVTAGAYILTLFAILIEFGSDSCFPYAKLSWTEWLCNKVMSNLLYICGMCVVKELLLMRYFSKDVRGSVDVPESDIVRSCRRLLGERQSPNVLRFLEAMNGRPDITNGLRKLQCRSLIFVGENSPFHYEALHTSKLDRRFSALVEVQACNGHRRTTRCDADTIRIFPHGLRFLQAISTQCQPKKPFESD
;
A
#
# COMPACT_ATOMS: atom_id res chain seq x y z
N MET A 1 -5.13 21.29 -54.37
CA MET A 1 -5.85 20.69 -53.24
C MET A 1 -4.81 20.07 -52.36
N ALA A 2 -4.53 20.69 -51.22
CA ALA A 2 -3.60 20.20 -50.21
C ALA A 2 -4.47 19.92 -48.98
N ASP A 3 -4.64 18.64 -48.66
CA ASP A 3 -5.38 18.20 -47.48
C ASP A 3 -4.54 18.46 -46.24
N SER A 4 -5.01 19.40 -45.43
CA SER A 4 -4.52 19.71 -44.09
C SER A 4 -4.99 18.60 -43.16
N SER A 5 -4.06 17.78 -42.66
CA SER A 5 -4.33 16.83 -41.59
C SER A 5 -4.46 17.58 -40.27
N ASP A 6 -5.69 17.73 -39.78
CA ASP A 6 -5.98 18.21 -38.43
C ASP A 6 -5.41 17.26 -37.38
N SER A 7 -4.21 17.59 -36.88
CA SER A 7 -3.70 17.00 -35.65
C SER A 7 -4.39 17.69 -34.47
N VAL A 8 -5.39 17.03 -33.90
CA VAL A 8 -5.96 17.41 -32.61
C VAL A 8 -4.88 17.24 -31.55
N SER A 9 -4.22 18.33 -31.19
CA SER A 9 -3.39 18.39 -29.99
C SER A 9 -4.31 18.25 -28.79
N VAL A 10 -4.28 17.08 -28.13
CA VAL A 10 -4.85 16.93 -26.80
C VAL A 10 -4.05 17.86 -25.91
N ASP A 11 -4.68 18.98 -25.57
CA ASP A 11 -4.14 19.97 -24.66
C ASP A 11 -3.84 19.23 -23.35
N MET A 12 -2.57 19.16 -23.00
CA MET A 12 -2.10 18.50 -21.79
C MET A 12 -2.37 19.45 -20.63
N GLU A 13 -3.65 19.68 -20.35
CA GLU A 13 -4.09 20.36 -19.14
C GLU A 13 -3.50 19.58 -17.98
N SER A 14 -2.68 20.29 -17.21
CA SER A 14 -2.06 19.85 -15.97
C SER A 14 -3.10 19.15 -15.09
N ILE A 15 -3.06 17.81 -15.09
CA ILE A 15 -3.77 16.99 -14.11
C ILE A 15 -3.44 17.59 -12.74
N PRO A 16 -4.42 17.95 -11.89
CA PRO A 16 -4.12 18.47 -10.56
C PRO A 16 -3.43 17.34 -9.78
N LEU A 17 -2.10 17.36 -9.77
CA LEU A 17 -1.25 16.42 -9.02
C LEU A 17 -1.43 16.56 -7.50
N ALA A 18 -2.18 17.56 -7.05
CA ALA A 18 -2.58 17.73 -5.66
C ALA A 18 -4.01 17.20 -5.48
N GLY A 19 -4.13 15.94 -5.05
CA GLY A 19 -5.39 15.42 -4.52
C GLY A 19 -5.88 16.27 -3.35
N LYS A 20 -7.18 16.26 -3.10
CA LYS A 20 -7.79 17.03 -2.02
C LYS A 20 -7.52 16.31 -0.70
N GLU A 21 -6.81 16.96 0.22
CA GLU A 21 -6.57 16.41 1.56
C GLU A 21 -7.77 16.65 2.47
N HIS A 22 -8.20 15.60 3.17
CA HIS A 22 -9.29 15.60 4.12
C HIS A 22 -8.79 15.06 5.46
N ILE A 23 -9.09 15.78 6.54
CA ILE A 23 -8.83 15.29 7.90
C ILE A 23 -10.13 14.72 8.44
N VAL A 24 -10.19 13.40 8.55
CA VAL A 24 -11.35 12.66 9.08
C VAL A 24 -11.18 12.47 10.58
N LYS A 25 -12.15 12.91 11.36
CA LYS A 25 -12.16 12.69 12.82
C LYS A 25 -12.78 11.33 13.10
N THR A 26 -11.99 10.45 13.70
CA THR A 26 -12.41 9.11 14.12
C THR A 26 -12.51 9.04 15.65
N GLY A 27 -13.13 7.99 16.19
CA GLY A 27 -13.20 7.74 17.64
C GLY A 27 -11.83 7.57 18.30
N ARG A 28 -10.78 7.30 17.51
CA ARG A 28 -9.40 7.03 17.96
C ARG A 28 -8.38 8.09 17.53
N GLY A 29 -8.84 9.25 17.04
CA GLY A 29 -7.96 10.33 16.60
C GLY A 29 -8.31 10.84 15.20
N SER A 30 -7.50 11.72 14.65
CA SER A 30 -7.71 12.21 13.28
C SER A 30 -6.85 11.45 12.28
N VAL A 31 -7.42 11.15 11.12
CA VAL A 31 -6.71 10.45 10.03
C VAL A 31 -6.74 11.33 8.78
N SER A 32 -5.59 11.54 8.16
CA SER A 32 -5.49 12.27 6.89
C SER A 32 -5.78 11.32 5.72
N VAL A 33 -6.67 11.75 4.83
CA VAL A 33 -7.04 11.04 3.60
C VAL A 33 -6.87 11.97 2.42
N ALA A 34 -6.02 11.60 1.45
CA ALA A 34 -5.88 12.36 0.22
C ALA A 34 -6.73 11.72 -0.89
N VAL A 35 -7.63 12.50 -1.49
CA VAL A 35 -8.61 12.04 -2.48
C VAL A 35 -8.22 12.49 -3.88
N PHE A 36 -8.17 11.54 -4.82
CA PHE A 36 -7.82 11.77 -6.21
C PHE A 36 -8.89 11.19 -7.14
N GLY A 37 -9.27 11.95 -8.17
CA GLY A 37 -10.28 11.52 -9.14
C GLY A 37 -11.69 11.97 -8.79
N ASP A 38 -12.66 11.36 -9.45
CA ASP A 38 -14.07 11.73 -9.41
C ASP A 38 -14.84 10.84 -8.42
N GLN A 39 -15.51 11.44 -7.43
CA GLN A 39 -16.21 10.73 -6.35
C GLN A 39 -17.45 9.97 -6.83
N ASP A 40 -17.93 10.21 -8.05
CA ASP A 40 -19.03 9.44 -8.65
C ASP A 40 -18.56 8.05 -9.14
N LYS A 41 -17.24 7.80 -9.16
CA LYS A 41 -16.64 6.53 -9.59
C LYS A 41 -16.46 5.55 -8.43
N PRO A 42 -16.33 4.24 -8.73
CA PRO A 42 -16.02 3.23 -7.72
C PRO A 42 -14.79 3.62 -6.87
N ALA A 43 -14.89 3.40 -5.56
CA ALA A 43 -13.85 3.81 -4.63
C ALA A 43 -12.71 2.77 -4.55
N LEU A 44 -11.48 3.24 -4.62
CA LEU A 44 -10.25 2.50 -4.37
C LEU A 44 -9.56 3.08 -3.14
N ILE A 45 -9.58 2.38 -2.02
CA ILE A 45 -8.85 2.78 -0.83
C ILE A 45 -7.44 2.21 -0.85
N THR A 46 -6.47 3.00 -0.40
CA THR A 46 -5.09 2.55 -0.29
C THR A 46 -4.55 2.72 1.12
N TYR A 47 -3.72 1.78 1.57
CA TYR A 47 -3.05 1.85 2.87
C TYR A 47 -1.55 1.51 2.72
N PRO A 48 -0.62 2.40 3.14
CA PRO A 48 0.81 2.22 2.92
C PRO A 48 1.46 1.24 3.91
N ASP A 49 2.73 0.91 3.67
CA ASP A 49 3.57 0.15 4.63
C ASP A 49 4.09 1.05 5.77
N LEU A 50 4.68 0.42 6.79
CA LEU A 50 5.37 1.06 7.94
C LEU A 50 6.21 2.26 7.49
N ALA A 51 6.20 3.37 8.23
CA ALA A 51 7.02 4.56 7.97
C ALA A 51 6.85 5.27 6.60
N LEU A 52 5.95 4.77 5.74
CA LEU A 52 5.64 5.33 4.44
C LEU A 52 4.27 6.02 4.46
N ASN A 53 4.06 6.92 3.51
CA ASN A 53 2.74 7.46 3.17
C ASN A 53 2.42 7.14 1.73
N TYR A 54 1.25 7.59 1.26
CA TYR A 54 0.81 7.29 -0.10
C TYR A 54 1.77 7.79 -1.18
N MET A 55 2.37 8.98 -0.96
CA MET A 55 3.37 9.55 -1.86
C MET A 55 4.61 8.68 -1.97
N SER A 56 5.15 8.19 -0.86
CA SER A 56 6.37 7.36 -0.87
C SER A 56 6.11 5.88 -1.19
N CYS A 57 4.94 5.36 -0.82
CA CYS A 57 4.60 3.94 -0.94
C CYS A 57 4.08 3.59 -2.33
N PHE A 58 3.21 4.43 -2.89
CA PHE A 58 2.58 4.19 -4.19
C PHE A 58 3.17 5.06 -5.31
N GLN A 59 4.26 5.78 -5.06
CA GLN A 59 4.94 6.62 -6.06
C GLN A 59 5.13 5.89 -7.39
N GLY A 60 5.67 4.67 -7.35
CA GLY A 60 5.95 3.88 -8.55
C GLY A 60 4.70 3.46 -9.35
N LEU A 61 3.54 3.38 -8.71
CA LEU A 61 2.26 3.08 -9.37
C LEU A 61 1.69 4.32 -10.07
N PHE A 62 1.95 5.50 -9.51
CA PHE A 62 1.37 6.77 -9.97
C PHE A 62 2.30 7.63 -10.82
N PHE A 63 3.59 7.29 -10.89
CA PHE A 63 4.57 8.05 -11.67
C PHE A 63 4.50 7.80 -13.19
N SER A 64 3.85 6.72 -13.64
CA SER A 64 3.48 6.57 -15.05
C SER A 64 2.19 7.37 -15.29
N PRO A 65 2.23 8.47 -16.06
CA PRO A 65 1.05 9.30 -16.31
C PRO A 65 -0.07 8.50 -16.96
N GLU A 66 0.26 7.53 -17.82
CA GLU A 66 -0.70 6.69 -18.52
C GLU A 66 -1.40 5.73 -17.56
N ALA A 67 -0.65 5.03 -16.71
CA ALA A 67 -1.23 4.12 -15.73
C ALA A 67 -2.07 4.86 -14.68
N PHE A 68 -1.57 6.00 -14.21
CA PHE A 68 -2.31 6.82 -13.24
C PHE A 68 -3.57 7.41 -13.83
N SER A 69 -3.51 7.94 -15.06
CA SER A 69 -4.67 8.44 -15.79
C SER A 69 -5.72 7.33 -15.97
N LEU A 70 -5.31 6.11 -16.33
CA LEU A 70 -6.20 4.96 -16.43
C LEU A 70 -6.81 4.55 -15.09
N LEU A 71 -6.08 4.65 -13.98
CA LEU A 71 -6.62 4.42 -12.64
C LEU A 71 -7.69 5.47 -12.29
N LEU A 72 -7.38 6.75 -12.43
CA LEU A 72 -8.32 7.86 -12.16
C LEU A 72 -9.50 7.91 -13.13
N HIS A 73 -9.34 7.36 -14.33
CA HIS A 73 -10.43 7.20 -15.28
C HIS A 73 -11.48 6.22 -14.75
N ASN A 74 -11.06 5.15 -14.05
CA ASN A 74 -11.95 4.08 -13.63
C ASN A 74 -12.36 4.15 -12.14
N PHE A 75 -11.59 4.85 -11.30
CA PHE A 75 -11.77 4.87 -9.85
C PHE A 75 -11.60 6.25 -9.25
N CYS A 76 -12.26 6.47 -8.10
CA CYS A 76 -11.89 7.49 -7.13
C CYS A 76 -10.93 6.90 -6.11
N ILE A 77 -9.75 7.49 -5.93
CA ILE A 77 -8.72 6.93 -5.05
C ILE A 77 -8.69 7.68 -3.73
N TYR A 78 -8.76 6.94 -2.63
CA TYR A 78 -8.70 7.45 -1.26
C TYR A 78 -7.44 6.94 -0.58
N HIS A 79 -6.44 7.81 -0.47
CA HIS A 79 -5.17 7.51 0.15
C HIS A 79 -5.20 7.75 1.65
N ILE A 80 -5.37 6.67 2.43
CA ILE A 80 -5.36 6.74 3.89
C ILE A 80 -3.91 6.84 4.37
N SER A 81 -3.58 7.91 5.08
CA SER A 81 -2.28 8.05 5.76
C SER A 81 -2.42 7.57 7.20
N PRO A 82 -1.61 6.59 7.65
CA PRO A 82 -1.61 6.17 9.04
C PRO A 82 -1.37 7.37 9.98
N PRO A 83 -1.95 7.37 11.19
CA PRO A 83 -1.71 8.45 12.15
C PRO A 83 -0.21 8.73 12.36
N GLY A 84 0.18 10.00 12.24
CA GLY A 84 1.56 10.45 12.37
C GLY A 84 2.46 10.16 11.15
N HIS A 85 1.89 9.65 10.05
CA HIS A 85 2.58 9.38 8.78
C HIS A 85 2.13 10.33 7.65
N GLU A 86 1.19 11.23 7.90
CA GLU A 86 0.80 12.29 6.99
C GLU A 86 1.97 13.24 6.65
N LEU A 87 1.80 14.04 5.59
CA LEU A 87 2.82 15.00 5.17
C LEU A 87 2.90 16.14 6.18
N GLY A 88 4.09 16.41 6.71
CA GLY A 88 4.27 17.44 7.74
C GLY A 88 3.76 17.05 9.13
N ALA A 89 3.52 15.76 9.38
CA ALA A 89 3.12 15.24 10.68
C ALA A 89 4.04 15.75 11.81
N GLY A 90 3.43 16.34 12.84
CA GLY A 90 4.12 16.73 14.06
C GLY A 90 4.58 15.51 14.88
N VAL A 91 5.41 15.75 15.90
CA VAL A 91 5.73 14.71 16.87
C VAL A 91 4.47 14.40 17.67
N ALA A 92 4.06 13.13 17.65
CA ALA A 92 2.90 12.65 18.37
C ALA A 92 3.08 12.89 19.89
N GLY A 93 2.02 13.40 20.55
CA GLY A 93 2.10 13.89 21.94
C GLY A 93 2.26 12.74 22.94
N PRO A 94 2.90 12.92 24.10
CA PRO A 94 3.15 11.83 25.06
C PRO A 94 1.87 11.17 25.60
N ASP A 95 0.77 11.91 25.67
CA ASP A 95 -0.52 11.45 26.21
C ASP A 95 -1.46 10.85 25.14
N GLU A 96 -1.01 10.80 23.88
CA GLU A 96 -1.81 10.24 22.80
C GLU A 96 -1.94 8.72 22.97
N PRO A 97 -3.16 8.17 22.88
CA PRO A 97 -3.38 6.75 23.14
C PRO A 97 -2.67 5.88 22.11
N SER A 98 -2.09 4.78 22.58
CA SER A 98 -1.57 3.73 21.71
C SER A 98 -2.70 3.10 20.88
N LEU A 99 -2.51 3.02 19.57
CA LEU A 99 -3.47 2.36 18.68
C LEU A 99 -3.08 0.89 18.49
N SER A 100 -4.07 0.00 18.55
CA SER A 100 -3.93 -1.39 18.10
C SER A 100 -4.20 -1.51 16.60
N VAL A 101 -3.90 -2.67 15.99
CA VAL A 101 -4.29 -2.91 14.59
C VAL A 101 -5.79 -2.98 14.39
N ASP A 102 -6.54 -3.40 15.41
CA ASP A 102 -8.00 -3.41 15.38
C ASP A 102 -8.53 -1.98 15.37
N ASP A 103 -7.97 -1.09 16.20
CA ASP A 103 -8.31 0.34 16.17
C ASP A 103 -8.00 0.97 14.80
N LEU A 104 -6.87 0.62 14.17
CA LEU A 104 -6.52 1.10 12.82
C LEU A 104 -7.48 0.58 11.75
N ALA A 105 -8.01 -0.64 11.91
CA ALA A 105 -9.01 -1.21 11.00
C ALA A 105 -10.39 -0.55 11.21
N ASP A 106 -10.79 -0.30 12.46
CA ASP A 106 -12.04 0.40 12.78
C ASP A 106 -12.04 1.83 12.23
N GLN A 107 -10.89 2.53 12.27
CA GLN A 107 -10.74 3.84 11.64
C GLN A 107 -11.06 3.82 10.14
N ILE A 108 -10.79 2.71 9.43
CA ILE A 108 -11.12 2.58 8.02
C ILE A 108 -12.64 2.56 7.84
N ALA A 109 -13.39 1.87 8.71
CA ALA A 109 -14.85 1.88 8.67
C ALA A 109 -15.40 3.30 8.84
N GLU A 110 -14.91 4.04 9.83
CA GLU A 110 -15.32 5.44 10.07
C GLU A 110 -14.99 6.36 8.89
N ILE A 111 -13.87 6.11 8.20
CA ILE A 111 -13.49 6.84 6.97
C ILE A 111 -14.45 6.51 5.83
N LEU A 112 -14.83 5.24 5.64
CA LEU A 112 -15.79 4.87 4.61
C LEU A 112 -17.16 5.53 4.88
N ASP A 113 -17.61 5.52 6.13
CA ASP A 113 -18.85 6.17 6.54
C ASP A 113 -18.81 7.69 6.30
N TYR A 114 -17.70 8.34 6.64
CA TYR A 114 -17.51 9.78 6.40
C TYR A 114 -17.66 10.17 4.93
N PHE A 115 -17.14 9.34 4.02
CA PHE A 115 -17.24 9.56 2.58
C PHE A 115 -18.49 8.92 1.94
N GLY A 116 -19.32 8.21 2.71
CA GLY A 116 -20.51 7.52 2.20
C GLY A 116 -20.21 6.37 1.24
N LEU A 117 -19.09 5.66 1.46
CA LEU A 117 -18.60 4.62 0.55
C LEU A 117 -19.18 3.25 0.90
N GLY A 118 -19.97 2.66 0.00
CA GLY A 118 -20.57 1.34 0.21
C GLY A 118 -19.66 0.17 -0.18
N ALA A 119 -19.31 0.07 -1.46
CA ALA A 119 -18.42 -0.98 -1.97
C ALA A 119 -17.07 -0.37 -2.37
N VAL A 120 -15.99 -0.89 -1.79
CA VAL A 120 -14.64 -0.37 -2.02
C VAL A 120 -13.69 -1.47 -2.49
N MET A 121 -12.76 -1.10 -3.36
CA MET A 121 -11.58 -1.90 -3.65
C MET A 121 -10.44 -1.48 -2.71
N CYS A 122 -9.67 -2.44 -2.23
CA CYS A 122 -8.58 -2.19 -1.28
C CYS A 122 -7.22 -2.49 -1.92
N LEU A 123 -6.27 -1.56 -1.77
CA LEU A 123 -4.88 -1.74 -2.17
C LEU A 123 -3.94 -1.43 -1.00
N GLY A 124 -3.30 -2.47 -0.46
CA GLY A 124 -2.36 -2.32 0.64
C GLY A 124 -0.96 -2.79 0.31
N VAL A 125 0.05 -2.23 1.00
CA VAL A 125 1.43 -2.73 0.95
C VAL A 125 1.84 -3.20 2.33
N THR A 126 2.22 -4.48 2.44
CA THR A 126 2.69 -5.15 3.67
C THR A 126 1.83 -4.83 4.91
N ALA A 127 2.23 -3.88 5.77
CA ALA A 127 1.43 -3.49 6.93
C ALA A 127 0.04 -3.00 6.54
N GLY A 128 -0.06 -2.17 5.49
CA GLY A 128 -1.36 -1.73 4.97
C GLY A 128 -2.18 -2.84 4.34
N ALA A 129 -1.53 -3.83 3.70
CA ALA A 129 -2.23 -5.01 3.19
C ALA A 129 -2.83 -5.83 4.34
N TYR A 130 -2.08 -5.99 5.43
CA TYR A 130 -2.56 -6.66 6.64
C TYR A 130 -3.76 -5.93 7.25
N ILE A 131 -3.67 -4.61 7.47
CA ILE A 131 -4.74 -3.82 8.09
C ILE A 131 -6.02 -3.86 7.21
N LEU A 132 -5.88 -3.69 5.89
CA LEU A 132 -7.02 -3.78 4.96
C LEU A 132 -7.65 -5.17 4.92
N THR A 133 -6.83 -6.22 5.04
CA THR A 133 -7.32 -7.60 5.11
C THR A 133 -8.06 -7.84 6.43
N LEU A 134 -7.51 -7.39 7.55
CA LEU A 134 -8.15 -7.46 8.86
C LEU A 134 -9.50 -6.72 8.83
N PHE A 135 -9.52 -5.51 8.31
CA PHE A 135 -10.75 -4.74 8.09
C PHE A 135 -11.79 -5.52 7.26
N ALA A 136 -11.40 -6.12 6.14
CA ALA A 136 -12.31 -6.91 5.32
C ALA A 136 -12.89 -8.12 6.07
N ILE A 137 -12.07 -8.77 6.90
CA ILE A 137 -12.51 -9.87 7.76
C ILE A 137 -13.48 -9.37 8.84
N LEU A 138 -13.20 -8.22 9.47
CA LEU A 138 -14.08 -7.64 10.51
C LEU A 138 -15.44 -7.24 9.94
N ILE A 139 -15.51 -6.76 8.70
CA ILE A 139 -16.78 -6.50 8.02
C ILE A 139 -17.57 -7.80 7.74
N GLU A 140 -16.91 -8.84 7.24
CA GLU A 140 -17.61 -10.09 6.88
C GLU A 140 -18.07 -10.90 8.11
N PHE A 141 -17.31 -10.87 9.20
CA PHE A 141 -17.54 -11.75 10.37
C PHE A 141 -17.89 -11.00 11.67
N GLY A 142 -17.91 -9.67 11.64
CA GLY A 142 -18.15 -8.82 12.81
C GLY A 142 -16.95 -8.71 13.75
N SER A 143 -16.92 -7.62 14.53
CA SER A 143 -15.84 -7.28 15.47
C SER A 143 -15.70 -8.26 16.65
N ASP A 144 -16.68 -9.14 16.89
CA ASP A 144 -16.63 -10.16 17.96
C ASP A 144 -15.83 -11.42 17.57
N SER A 145 -15.26 -11.46 16.37
CA SER A 145 -14.42 -12.57 15.92
C SER A 145 -13.08 -12.56 16.66
N CYS A 146 -13.00 -13.32 17.76
CA CYS A 146 -11.75 -13.51 18.50
C CYS A 146 -10.73 -14.30 17.66
N PHE A 147 -9.71 -13.62 17.14
CA PHE A 147 -8.59 -14.27 16.47
C PHE A 147 -7.59 -14.76 17.52
N PRO A 148 -7.16 -16.03 17.46
CA PRO A 148 -6.10 -16.50 18.34
C PRO A 148 -4.83 -15.70 18.07
N TYR A 149 -4.25 -15.13 19.13
CA TYR A 149 -2.93 -14.55 19.10
C TYR A 149 -1.90 -15.69 18.90
N ALA A 150 -1.56 -16.03 17.64
CA ALA A 150 -0.22 -16.48 17.21
C ALA A 150 -0.25 -17.30 15.90
N LYS A 151 0.55 -16.85 14.93
CA LYS A 151 1.80 -17.50 14.49
C LYS A 151 2.60 -16.48 13.68
N LEU A 152 3.28 -15.59 14.41
CA LEU A 152 4.21 -14.66 13.77
C LEU A 152 5.33 -15.46 13.10
N SER A 153 5.76 -15.03 11.92
CA SER A 153 7.10 -15.38 11.43
C SER A 153 8.07 -14.92 12.51
N TRP A 154 8.64 -15.86 13.28
CA TRP A 154 9.47 -15.55 14.46
C TRP A 154 10.60 -14.58 14.10
N THR A 155 11.08 -14.67 12.85
CA THR A 155 12.02 -13.75 12.24
C THR A 155 11.47 -12.34 12.05
N GLU A 156 10.25 -12.15 11.55
CA GLU A 156 9.68 -10.80 11.38
C GLU A 156 9.37 -10.14 12.73
N TRP A 157 8.81 -10.89 13.68
CA TRP A 157 8.59 -10.38 15.04
C TRP A 157 9.91 -9.94 15.68
N LEU A 158 10.95 -10.77 15.57
CA LEU A 158 12.28 -10.44 16.11
C LEU A 158 12.86 -9.21 15.42
N CYS A 159 12.77 -9.12 14.09
CA CYS A 159 13.20 -7.94 13.34
C CYS A 159 12.47 -6.68 13.78
N ASN A 160 11.14 -6.72 13.93
CA ASN A 160 10.37 -5.58 14.39
C ASN A 160 10.68 -5.23 15.85
N LYS A 161 10.96 -6.21 16.71
CA LYS A 161 11.36 -5.98 18.10
C LYS A 161 12.73 -5.31 18.20
N VAL A 162 13.69 -5.76 17.38
CA VAL A 162 15.01 -5.12 17.25
C VAL A 162 14.86 -3.70 16.71
N MET A 163 14.00 -3.50 15.71
CA MET A 163 13.74 -2.19 15.10
C MET A 163 13.09 -1.22 16.09
N SER A 164 12.13 -1.69 16.90
CA SER A 164 11.51 -0.91 17.98
C SER A 164 12.54 -0.49 19.04
N ASN A 165 13.42 -1.41 19.46
CA ASN A 165 14.49 -1.09 20.40
C ASN A 165 15.50 -0.08 19.81
N LEU A 166 15.83 -0.21 18.52
CA LEU A 166 16.72 0.73 17.84
C LEU A 166 16.06 2.08 17.58
N LEU A 167 14.75 2.14 17.32
CA LEU A 167 13.99 3.39 17.25
C LEU A 167 14.03 4.11 18.60
N TYR A 168 13.90 3.36 19.69
CA TYR A 168 13.95 3.91 21.04
C TYR A 168 15.33 4.45 21.40
N ILE A 169 16.41 3.72 21.07
CA ILE A 169 17.79 4.10 21.46
C ILE A 169 18.43 5.10 20.49
N CYS A 170 18.25 4.91 19.19
CA CYS A 170 18.99 5.62 18.13
C CYS A 170 18.09 6.44 17.19
N GLY A 171 16.76 6.40 17.36
CA GLY A 171 15.81 7.04 16.45
C GLY A 171 15.90 6.54 15.00
N MET A 172 15.43 7.36 14.07
CA MET A 172 15.44 7.05 12.63
C MET A 172 16.84 6.89 12.01
N CYS A 173 17.92 7.31 12.70
CA CYS A 173 19.29 7.30 12.15
C CYS A 173 19.75 5.91 11.69
N VAL A 174 19.48 4.87 12.48
CA VAL A 174 19.84 3.48 12.17
C VAL A 174 18.65 2.73 11.56
N VAL A 175 17.43 3.09 11.96
CA VAL A 175 16.22 2.37 11.59
C VAL A 175 15.84 2.59 10.13
N LYS A 176 16.14 3.75 9.56
CA LYS A 176 15.93 3.98 8.12
C LYS A 176 16.66 2.94 7.27
N GLU A 177 17.86 2.51 7.67
CA GLU A 177 18.60 1.48 6.93
C GLU A 177 17.91 0.13 7.00
N LEU A 178 17.38 -0.25 8.17
CA LEU A 178 16.60 -1.48 8.35
C LEU A 178 15.32 -1.46 7.51
N LEU A 179 14.62 -0.33 7.47
CA LEU A 179 13.43 -0.14 6.64
C LEU A 179 13.76 -0.21 5.15
N LEU A 180 14.88 0.38 4.71
CA LEU A 180 15.36 0.21 3.34
C LEU A 180 15.65 -1.26 3.01
N MET A 181 16.16 -2.05 3.96
CA MET A 181 16.32 -3.49 3.76
C MET A 181 15.00 -4.24 3.64
N ARG A 182 13.95 -3.74 4.31
CA ARG A 182 12.59 -4.28 4.24
C ARG A 182 11.93 -3.97 2.89
N TYR A 183 12.10 -2.77 2.35
CA TYR A 183 11.44 -2.36 1.11
C TYR A 183 12.19 -2.77 -0.15
N PHE A 184 13.53 -2.79 -0.11
CA PHE A 184 14.37 -2.95 -1.30
C PHE A 184 15.26 -4.19 -1.24
N SER A 185 15.32 -4.91 -2.37
CA SER A 185 16.27 -6.01 -2.55
C SER A 185 17.71 -5.50 -2.49
N LYS A 186 18.65 -6.43 -2.24
CA LYS A 186 20.08 -6.09 -2.13
C LYS A 186 20.62 -5.43 -3.41
N ASP A 187 20.12 -5.82 -4.58
CA ASP A 187 20.59 -5.32 -5.87
C ASP A 187 20.25 -3.85 -6.08
N VAL A 188 19.10 -3.39 -5.58
CA VAL A 188 18.58 -2.02 -5.80
C VAL A 188 19.18 -1.02 -4.80
N ARG A 189 19.59 -1.50 -3.61
CA ARG A 189 20.25 -0.69 -2.58
C ARG A 189 21.70 -0.33 -2.91
N GLY A 190 22.28 -0.98 -3.92
CA GLY A 190 23.68 -0.79 -4.29
C GLY A 190 24.63 -1.59 -3.38
N SER A 191 25.89 -1.64 -3.80
CA SER A 191 27.00 -2.27 -3.09
C SER A 191 28.23 -1.36 -3.16
N VAL A 192 29.37 -1.78 -2.62
CA VAL A 192 30.62 -1.01 -2.72
C VAL A 192 30.99 -0.69 -4.18
N ASP A 193 30.59 -1.56 -5.12
CA ASP A 193 30.89 -1.44 -6.54
C ASP A 193 29.71 -0.93 -7.40
N VAL A 194 28.50 -0.91 -6.85
CA VAL A 194 27.27 -0.56 -7.59
C VAL A 194 26.59 0.63 -6.92
N PRO A 195 26.39 1.75 -7.63
CA PRO A 195 25.76 2.93 -7.05
C PRO A 195 24.32 2.63 -6.62
N GLU A 196 23.92 3.19 -5.49
CA GLU A 196 22.54 3.16 -5.00
C GLU A 196 21.60 3.84 -6.02
N SER A 197 20.46 3.22 -6.30
CA SER A 197 19.45 3.78 -7.20
C SER A 197 18.82 5.08 -6.65
N ASP A 198 18.38 5.96 -7.55
CA ASP A 198 17.81 7.28 -7.20
C ASP A 198 16.57 7.17 -6.31
N ILE A 199 15.83 6.07 -6.44
CA ILE A 199 14.65 5.79 -5.61
C ILE A 199 15.05 5.51 -4.17
N VAL A 200 16.06 4.65 -3.95
CA VAL A 200 16.47 4.28 -2.59
C VAL A 200 17.04 5.50 -1.90
N ARG A 201 17.78 6.34 -2.63
CA ARG A 201 18.26 7.65 -2.13
C ARG A 201 17.10 8.58 -1.76
N SER A 202 16.06 8.65 -2.59
CA SER A 202 14.87 9.47 -2.32
C SER A 202 14.08 8.96 -1.12
N CYS A 203 13.86 7.66 -1.03
CA CYS A 203 13.21 6.99 0.10
C CYS A 203 14.01 7.20 1.39
N ARG A 204 15.34 7.08 1.34
CA ARG A 204 16.25 7.35 2.48
C ARG A 204 16.10 8.77 3.01
N ARG A 205 15.99 9.76 2.13
CA ARG A 205 15.75 11.16 2.51
C ARG A 205 14.39 11.31 3.21
N LEU A 206 13.33 10.75 2.63
CA LEU A 206 11.98 10.79 3.20
C LEU A 206 11.89 10.10 4.56
N LEU A 207 12.53 8.94 4.74
CA LEU A 207 12.61 8.27 6.03
C LEU A 207 13.39 9.10 7.07
N GLY A 208 14.36 9.90 6.63
CA GLY A 208 15.10 10.83 7.50
C GLY A 208 14.24 11.98 8.04
N GLU A 209 13.14 12.34 7.36
CA GLU A 209 12.21 13.39 7.77
C GLU A 209 11.12 12.88 8.72
N ARG A 210 11.01 11.55 8.90
CA ARG A 210 9.99 10.94 9.77
C ARG A 210 10.27 11.17 11.24
N GLN A 211 9.20 11.40 12.00
CA GLN A 211 9.26 11.48 13.45
C GLN A 211 9.35 10.08 14.05
N SER A 212 10.47 9.79 14.71
CA SER A 212 10.73 8.46 15.33
C SER A 212 9.59 7.98 16.25
N PRO A 213 8.98 8.83 17.11
CA PRO A 213 7.88 8.41 17.98
C PRO A 213 6.64 7.93 17.20
N ASN A 214 6.31 8.57 16.08
CA ASN A 214 5.16 8.22 15.26
C ASN A 214 5.36 6.86 14.59
N VAL A 215 6.57 6.64 14.04
CA VAL A 215 6.94 5.36 13.43
C VAL A 215 6.95 4.25 14.48
N LEU A 216 7.46 4.52 15.68
CA LEU A 216 7.50 3.57 16.79
C LEU A 216 6.08 3.14 17.20
N ARG A 217 5.14 4.08 17.36
CA ARG A 217 3.74 3.78 17.70
C ARG A 217 3.08 2.86 16.68
N PHE A 218 3.24 3.16 15.40
CA PHE A 218 2.69 2.32 14.34
C PHE A 218 3.36 0.93 14.29
N LEU A 219 4.67 0.86 14.53
CA LEU A 219 5.39 -0.40 14.64
C LEU A 219 4.93 -1.24 15.84
N GLU A 220 4.65 -0.61 16.98
CA GLU A 220 4.11 -1.26 18.17
C GLU A 220 2.72 -1.83 17.92
N ALA A 221 1.84 -1.07 17.25
CA ALA A 221 0.55 -1.57 16.79
C ALA A 221 0.72 -2.85 15.96
N MET A 222 1.57 -2.79 14.93
CA MET A 222 1.85 -3.92 14.04
C MET A 222 2.50 -5.12 14.74
N ASN A 223 3.18 -4.92 15.88
CA ASN A 223 3.74 -6.00 16.69
C ASN A 223 2.69 -6.73 17.54
N GLY A 224 1.59 -6.06 17.88
CA GLY A 224 0.46 -6.62 18.63
C GLY A 224 -0.56 -7.37 17.76
N ARG A 225 -0.28 -7.52 16.47
CA ARG A 225 -1.27 -8.01 15.49
C ARG A 225 -1.65 -9.49 15.67
N PRO A 226 -2.94 -9.87 15.58
CA PRO A 226 -3.38 -11.26 15.67
C PRO A 226 -3.09 -12.09 14.40
N ASP A 227 -3.19 -13.42 14.51
CA ASP A 227 -3.14 -14.30 13.33
C ASP A 227 -4.49 -14.33 12.61
N ILE A 228 -4.51 -13.79 11.38
CA ILE A 228 -5.71 -13.71 10.54
C ILE A 228 -5.88 -14.92 9.60
N THR A 229 -5.03 -15.95 9.69
CA THR A 229 -5.06 -17.13 8.81
C THR A 229 -6.45 -17.78 8.72
N ASN A 230 -7.16 -17.87 9.85
CA ASN A 230 -8.50 -18.46 9.88
C ASN A 230 -9.56 -17.55 9.23
N GLY A 231 -9.42 -16.23 9.39
CA GLY A 231 -10.30 -15.26 8.73
C GLY A 231 -10.09 -15.27 7.21
N LEU A 232 -8.82 -15.29 6.77
CA LEU A 232 -8.43 -15.39 5.37
C LEU A 232 -9.02 -16.61 4.65
N ARG A 233 -9.13 -17.77 5.32
CA ARG A 233 -9.74 -18.98 4.74
C ARG A 233 -11.25 -18.89 4.55
N LYS A 234 -11.89 -17.97 5.27
CA LYS A 234 -13.34 -17.76 5.22
C LYS A 234 -13.71 -16.54 4.36
N LEU A 235 -12.75 -15.63 4.16
CA LEU A 235 -12.92 -14.40 3.41
C LEU A 235 -13.40 -14.70 1.98
N GLN A 236 -14.53 -14.14 1.60
CA GLN A 236 -15.11 -14.34 0.26
C GLN A 236 -14.62 -13.29 -0.75
N CYS A 237 -13.97 -12.23 -0.25
CA CYS A 237 -13.35 -11.21 -1.08
C CYS A 237 -12.26 -11.77 -2.00
N ARG A 238 -12.34 -11.42 -3.29
CA ARG A 238 -11.31 -11.77 -4.27
C ARG A 238 -10.04 -10.98 -3.98
N SER A 239 -8.95 -11.70 -3.74
CA SER A 239 -7.66 -11.13 -3.36
C SER A 239 -6.64 -11.38 -4.45
N LEU A 240 -5.91 -10.33 -4.84
CA LEU A 240 -4.81 -10.40 -5.78
C LEU A 240 -3.51 -10.02 -5.06
N ILE A 241 -2.61 -10.99 -4.90
CA ILE A 241 -1.38 -10.85 -4.15
C ILE A 241 -0.23 -10.64 -5.13
N PHE A 242 0.51 -9.55 -4.97
CA PHE A 242 1.72 -9.28 -5.74
C PHE A 242 2.95 -9.52 -4.88
N VAL A 243 3.95 -10.22 -5.42
CA VAL A 243 5.21 -10.37 -4.74
C VAL A 243 6.38 -10.42 -5.72
N GLY A 244 7.46 -9.71 -5.40
CA GLY A 244 8.71 -9.82 -6.14
C GLY A 244 9.44 -11.12 -5.81
N GLU A 245 10.08 -11.73 -6.80
CA GLU A 245 10.85 -12.98 -6.64
C GLU A 245 11.93 -12.88 -5.54
N ASN A 246 12.60 -11.72 -5.44
CA ASN A 246 13.64 -11.46 -4.46
C ASN A 246 13.13 -10.74 -3.19
N SER A 247 11.81 -10.72 -2.96
CA SER A 247 11.22 -10.05 -1.80
C SER A 247 11.43 -10.88 -0.52
N PRO A 248 11.72 -10.26 0.63
CA PRO A 248 11.76 -10.97 1.92
C PRO A 248 10.40 -11.58 2.30
N PHE A 249 9.29 -11.10 1.71
CA PHE A 249 7.93 -11.60 1.94
C PHE A 249 7.48 -12.68 0.95
N HIS A 250 8.38 -13.15 0.06
CA HIS A 250 8.02 -14.11 -0.99
C HIS A 250 7.40 -15.40 -0.45
N TYR A 251 8.00 -15.99 0.60
CA TYR A 251 7.48 -17.20 1.22
C TYR A 251 6.09 -17.00 1.84
N GLU A 252 5.87 -15.86 2.51
CA GLU A 252 4.60 -15.54 3.15
C GLU A 252 3.50 -15.29 2.12
N ALA A 253 3.78 -14.52 1.06
CA ALA A 253 2.84 -14.31 -0.04
C ALA A 253 2.43 -15.62 -0.73
N LEU A 254 3.40 -16.52 -0.96
CA LEU A 254 3.13 -17.85 -1.50
C LEU A 254 2.27 -18.68 -0.55
N HIS A 255 2.54 -18.64 0.75
CA HIS A 255 1.73 -19.34 1.75
C HIS A 255 0.29 -18.82 1.76
N THR A 256 0.11 -17.50 1.82
CA THR A 256 -1.21 -16.84 1.82
C THR A 256 -2.03 -17.18 0.58
N SER A 257 -1.41 -17.16 -0.61
CA SER A 257 -2.10 -17.52 -1.86
C SER A 257 -2.61 -18.97 -1.89
N LYS A 258 -2.00 -19.87 -1.11
CA LYS A 258 -2.40 -21.28 -1.01
C LYS A 258 -3.51 -21.51 0.01
N LEU A 259 -3.80 -20.55 0.89
CA LEU A 259 -4.83 -20.69 1.93
C LEU A 259 -6.24 -20.75 1.34
N ASP A 260 -6.54 -19.94 0.32
CA ASP A 260 -7.77 -20.06 -0.45
C ASP A 260 -7.55 -19.80 -1.96
N ARG A 261 -7.33 -20.90 -2.70
CA ARG A 261 -7.11 -20.88 -4.15
C ARG A 261 -8.34 -20.48 -4.98
N ARG A 262 -9.54 -20.40 -4.39
CA ARG A 262 -10.76 -20.03 -5.14
C ARG A 262 -10.92 -18.52 -5.25
N PHE A 263 -10.51 -17.80 -4.21
CA PHE A 263 -10.66 -16.35 -4.12
C PHE A 263 -9.33 -15.60 -4.18
N SER A 264 -8.19 -16.28 -4.00
CA SER A 264 -6.86 -15.67 -4.08
C SER A 264 -6.12 -16.02 -5.37
N ALA A 265 -5.47 -15.03 -5.98
CA ALA A 265 -4.52 -15.20 -7.07
C ALA A 265 -3.16 -14.58 -6.70
N LEU A 266 -2.07 -15.25 -7.07
CA LEU A 266 -0.69 -14.77 -6.87
C LEU A 266 -0.09 -14.32 -8.20
N VAL A 267 0.51 -13.13 -8.21
CA VAL A 267 1.29 -12.61 -9.32
C VAL A 267 2.72 -12.41 -8.85
N GLU A 268 3.60 -13.30 -9.31
CA GLU A 268 5.04 -13.17 -9.08
C GLU A 268 5.64 -12.24 -10.13
N VAL A 269 6.32 -11.20 -9.66
CA VAL A 269 7.00 -10.23 -10.52
C VAL A 269 8.46 -10.63 -10.62
N GLN A 270 8.85 -11.18 -11.77
CA GLN A 270 10.24 -11.49 -12.07
C GLN A 270 11.03 -10.22 -12.39
N ALA A 271 12.27 -10.15 -11.92
CA ALA A 271 13.21 -9.15 -12.40
C ALA A 271 13.50 -9.45 -13.87
N CYS A 272 13.27 -8.50 -14.78
CA CYS A 272 13.74 -8.66 -16.15
C CYS A 272 15.28 -8.65 -16.14
N ASN A 273 15.88 -9.84 -16.13
CA ASN A 273 17.30 -10.05 -16.36
C ASN A 273 17.57 -9.92 -17.86
N GLY A 274 17.71 -8.68 -18.33
CA GLY A 274 17.92 -8.36 -19.74
C GLY A 274 19.34 -7.92 -20.03
N HIS A 275 20.28 -8.86 -20.18
CA HIS A 275 21.49 -8.64 -20.97
C HIS A 275 21.12 -8.50 -22.45
N ARG A 276 20.53 -7.36 -22.85
CA ARG A 276 20.50 -6.90 -24.26
C ARG A 276 20.50 -5.38 -24.28
N ARG A 277 21.63 -4.83 -24.71
CA ARG A 277 21.75 -3.44 -25.17
C ARG A 277 20.83 -3.25 -26.37
N THR A 278 19.64 -2.69 -26.17
CA THR A 278 18.93 -1.91 -27.20
C THR A 278 17.76 -1.19 -26.55
N THR A 279 17.67 0.10 -26.84
CA THR A 279 16.67 1.09 -26.44
C THR A 279 16.59 1.40 -24.95
N ARG A 280 17.06 2.60 -24.63
CA ARG A 280 16.94 3.37 -23.39
C ARG A 280 15.55 3.18 -22.75
N CYS A 281 15.46 2.23 -21.83
CA CYS A 281 14.38 2.19 -20.84
C CYS A 281 14.90 2.99 -19.64
N ASP A 282 14.54 4.27 -19.55
CA ASP A 282 14.67 5.06 -18.32
C ASP A 282 13.70 4.43 -17.28
N ALA A 283 14.12 3.32 -16.66
CA ALA A 283 13.28 2.40 -15.91
C ALA A 283 13.88 2.05 -14.54
N ASP A 284 14.45 3.05 -13.86
CA ASP A 284 14.95 2.94 -12.49
C ASP A 284 13.93 3.48 -11.48
N THR A 285 12.66 3.08 -11.59
CA THR A 285 11.62 3.37 -10.58
C THR A 285 10.99 2.07 -10.10
N ILE A 286 10.82 1.97 -8.77
CA ILE A 286 10.37 0.82 -7.97
C ILE A 286 9.69 -0.27 -8.80
N ARG A 287 10.42 -1.36 -9.06
CA ARG A 287 9.86 -2.59 -9.61
C ARG A 287 9.05 -3.39 -8.57
N ILE A 288 8.19 -2.74 -7.79
CA ILE A 288 7.02 -3.42 -7.19
C ILE A 288 5.87 -3.45 -8.22
N PHE A 289 5.88 -2.55 -9.22
CA PHE A 289 4.90 -2.54 -10.31
C PHE A 289 5.49 -2.19 -11.69
N PRO A 290 6.47 -2.93 -12.25
CA PRO A 290 6.79 -2.82 -13.68
C PRO A 290 5.63 -3.31 -14.58
N HIS A 291 4.53 -3.72 -13.97
CA HIS A 291 3.31 -4.20 -14.60
C HIS A 291 2.07 -3.43 -14.11
N GLY A 292 2.16 -2.13 -13.82
CA GLY A 292 0.98 -1.28 -13.53
C GLY A 292 -0.15 -1.46 -14.56
N LEU A 293 0.19 -1.73 -15.83
CA LEU A 293 -0.76 -2.09 -16.88
C LEU A 293 -1.42 -3.46 -16.69
N ARG A 294 -0.70 -4.48 -16.19
CA ARG A 294 -1.31 -5.80 -15.86
C ARG A 294 -2.11 -5.75 -14.57
N PHE A 295 -1.70 -4.92 -13.60
CA PHE A 295 -2.51 -4.61 -12.41
C PHE A 295 -3.85 -3.98 -12.82
N LEU A 296 -3.80 -2.98 -13.70
CA LEU A 296 -4.98 -2.35 -14.29
C LEU A 296 -5.83 -3.32 -15.12
N GLN A 297 -5.22 -4.16 -15.94
CA GLN A 297 -5.95 -5.20 -16.70
C GLN A 297 -6.56 -6.27 -15.81
N ALA A 298 -5.88 -6.66 -14.73
CA ALA A 298 -6.40 -7.61 -13.74
C ALA A 298 -7.58 -7.00 -12.96
N ILE A 299 -7.48 -5.72 -12.60
CA ILE A 299 -8.59 -4.95 -12.02
C ILE A 299 -9.75 -4.85 -13.02
N SER A 300 -9.51 -4.47 -14.28
CA SER A 300 -10.57 -4.30 -15.27
C SER A 300 -11.30 -5.60 -15.62
N THR A 301 -10.59 -6.74 -15.58
CA THR A 301 -11.20 -8.06 -15.85
C THR A 301 -11.94 -8.66 -14.67
N GLN A 302 -11.52 -8.36 -13.42
CA GLN A 302 -12.26 -8.79 -12.23
C GLN A 302 -13.43 -7.87 -11.87
N CYS A 303 -13.44 -6.62 -12.35
CA CYS A 303 -14.47 -5.60 -12.08
C CYS A 303 -15.70 -5.61 -13.00
N GLN A 304 -15.91 -6.62 -13.84
CA GLN A 304 -17.19 -6.74 -14.54
C GLN A 304 -18.28 -7.10 -13.51
N PRO A 305 -19.30 -6.24 -13.28
CA PRO A 305 -20.41 -6.60 -12.41
C PRO A 305 -21.06 -7.87 -12.97
N LYS A 306 -21.23 -8.89 -12.12
CA LYS A 306 -22.10 -10.01 -12.48
C LYS A 306 -23.48 -9.41 -12.75
N LYS A 307 -24.03 -9.69 -13.94
CA LYS A 307 -25.41 -9.35 -14.28
C LYS A 307 -26.31 -9.74 -13.11
N PRO A 308 -27.29 -8.91 -12.73
CA PRO A 308 -28.26 -9.30 -11.71
C PRO A 308 -28.90 -10.62 -12.16
N PHE A 309 -29.05 -11.55 -11.21
CA PHE A 309 -29.82 -12.77 -11.41
C PHE A 309 -31.20 -12.37 -11.93
N GLU A 310 -31.49 -12.65 -13.20
CA GLU A 310 -32.86 -12.74 -13.68
C GLU A 310 -33.51 -13.88 -12.90
N SER A 311 -34.45 -13.50 -12.05
CA SER A 311 -35.37 -14.42 -11.40
C SER A 311 -36.40 -14.86 -12.42
N ASP A 312 -36.25 -16.07 -12.95
CA ASP A 312 -37.36 -16.88 -13.46
C ASP A 312 -38.00 -17.69 -12.31
#